data_AF-A0A5C9DQ28-F1
#
_entry.id   AF-A0A5C9DQ28-F1
#
_cell.length_a   1.000
_cell.length_b   1.000
_cell.length_c   1.000
_cell.angle_alpha   90.00
_cell.angle_beta   90.00
_cell.angle_gamma   90.00
#
_symmetry.space_group_name_H-M   'P 1'
#
loop_
_entity.id
_entity.type
_entity.pdbx_description
1 polymer ?
#
loop_
_entity_poly.entity_id
_entity_poly.type
_entity_poly.pdbx_seq_one_letter_code
_entity_poly.pdbx_strand_id
1 'polypeptide(L)'
;MRKFAQVAAKISTRFFYTCLAAAALSVLVVSCASLPPPIPEGATAAEIIQRAQDRSDLYDWKGAQYYYMAILERFPADRELTVTAKYELAFIEYKQGHYAEATKGFEEILRMYEAPDGSALSARWKILSVKILEKIKAKGR
;
A
#
# COMPACT_ATOMS: atom_id res chain seq x y z
N MET A 1 40.34 40.55 23.79
CA MET A 1 38.87 40.46 23.61
C MET A 1 38.41 40.22 22.15
N ARG A 2 39.12 40.66 21.10
CA ARG A 2 38.67 40.50 19.69
C ARG A 2 38.62 39.06 19.15
N LYS A 3 39.46 38.14 19.64
CA LYS A 3 39.55 36.75 19.11
C LYS A 3 38.33 35.86 19.47
N PHE A 4 37.68 36.10 20.61
CA PHE A 4 36.53 35.29 21.05
C PHE A 4 35.26 35.57 20.23
N ALA A 5 35.01 36.82 19.84
CA ALA A 5 33.87 37.19 19.00
C ALA A 5 33.97 36.62 17.57
N GLN A 6 35.17 36.57 17.00
CA GLN A 6 35.42 35.97 15.68
C GLN A 6 35.20 34.46 15.65
N VAL A 7 35.53 33.76 16.74
CA VAL A 7 35.33 32.30 16.84
C VAL A 7 33.85 31.96 16.99
N ALA A 8 33.10 32.70 17.81
CA ALA A 8 31.66 32.51 17.98
C ALA A 8 30.87 32.78 16.69
N ALA A 9 31.20 33.85 15.95
CA ALA A 9 30.59 34.14 14.65
C ALA A 9 30.84 33.02 13.63
N LYS A 10 32.07 32.48 13.58
CA LYS A 10 32.45 31.40 12.65
C LYS A 10 31.80 30.06 12.98
N ILE A 11 31.52 29.78 14.25
CA ILE A 11 30.77 28.60 14.73
C ILE A 11 29.29 28.73 14.37
N SER A 12 28.67 29.91 14.59
CA SER A 12 27.29 30.21 14.22
C SER A 12 27.04 30.07 12.71
N THR A 13 27.96 30.60 11.88
CA THR A 13 27.90 30.48 10.43
C THR A 13 28.05 29.05 9.94
N ARG A 14 28.95 28.24 10.55
CA ARG A 14 29.11 26.82 10.20
C ARG A 14 27.89 25.99 10.57
N PHE A 15 27.30 26.24 11.74
CA PHE A 15 26.09 25.55 12.20
C PHE A 15 24.90 25.85 11.28
N PHE A 16 24.75 27.11 10.85
CA PHE A 16 23.74 27.53 9.89
C PHE A 16 23.89 26.82 8.53
N TYR A 17 25.10 26.75 7.97
CA TYR A 17 25.33 26.05 6.70
C TYR A 17 25.17 24.52 6.81
N THR A 18 25.48 23.91 7.95
CA THR A 18 25.20 22.47 8.17
C THR A 18 23.71 22.17 8.27
N CYS A 19 22.93 23.04 8.92
CA CYS A 19 21.47 22.90 8.95
C CYS A 19 20.85 23.13 7.57
N LEU A 20 21.36 24.09 6.80
CA LEU A 20 20.92 24.36 5.42
C LEU A 20 21.22 23.18 4.48
N ALA A 21 22.40 22.56 4.63
CA ALA A 21 22.78 21.37 3.87
C ALA A 21 21.95 20.14 4.25
N ALA A 22 21.64 19.96 5.53
CA ALA A 22 20.76 18.88 5.99
C ALA A 22 19.30 19.07 5.52
N ALA A 23 18.81 20.32 5.47
CA ALA A 23 17.51 20.65 4.91
C ALA A 23 17.45 20.44 3.39
N ALA A 24 18.51 20.76 2.65
CA ALA A 24 18.59 20.51 1.22
C ALA A 24 18.66 19.00 0.88
N LEU A 25 19.34 18.20 1.70
CA LEU A 25 19.41 16.74 1.54
C LEU A 25 18.07 16.05 1.82
N SER A 26 17.24 16.61 2.71
CA SER A 26 15.92 16.07 3.04
C SER A 26 14.85 16.35 1.97
N VAL A 27 15.06 17.32 1.07
CA VAL A 27 14.17 17.55 -0.09
C VAL A 27 14.30 16.43 -1.14
N LEU A 28 15.44 15.76 -1.22
CA LEU A 28 15.71 14.72 -2.23
C LEU A 28 15.01 13.38 -1.95
N VAL A 29 14.54 13.14 -0.72
CA VAL A 29 13.89 11.87 -0.33
C VAL A 29 12.36 11.87 -0.49
N VAL A 30 11.74 12.98 -0.87
CA VAL A 30 10.27 13.11 -0.95
C VAL A 30 9.71 12.83 -2.36
N SER A 31 10.56 12.59 -3.36
CA SER A 31 10.17 12.72 -4.79
C SER A 31 9.59 11.48 -5.49
N CYS A 32 9.32 10.36 -4.83
CA CYS A 32 8.88 9.12 -5.53
C CYS A 32 7.35 8.84 -5.51
N ALA A 33 6.51 9.80 -5.13
CA ALA A 33 5.05 9.62 -5.23
C ALA A 33 4.49 10.24 -6.53
N SER A 34 4.77 9.63 -7.68
CA SER A 34 4.06 9.99 -8.92
C SER A 34 2.68 9.33 -8.93
N LEU A 35 1.65 10.10 -9.28
CA LEU A 35 0.29 9.58 -9.40
C LEU A 35 0.25 8.43 -10.42
N PRO A 36 -0.50 7.34 -10.15
CA PRO A 36 -0.66 6.27 -11.13
C PRO A 36 -1.30 6.81 -12.41
N PRO A 37 -0.87 6.34 -13.59
CA PRO A 37 -1.48 6.75 -14.83
C PRO A 37 -2.98 6.39 -14.85
N PRO A 38 -3.81 7.19 -15.53
CA PRO A 38 -5.24 6.92 -15.60
C PRO A 38 -5.52 5.56 -16.25
N ILE A 39 -6.62 4.92 -15.84
CA ILE A 39 -7.03 3.63 -16.36
C ILE A 39 -7.79 3.85 -17.68
N PRO A 40 -7.31 3.33 -18.83
CA PRO A 40 -8.02 3.44 -20.10
C PRO A 40 -9.46 2.92 -19.97
N GLU A 41 -10.41 3.55 -20.66
CA GLU A 41 -11.82 3.17 -20.58
C GLU A 41 -12.05 1.71 -21.00
N GLY A 42 -11.36 1.26 -22.06
CA GLY A 42 -11.42 -0.12 -22.56
C GLY A 42 -10.47 -1.11 -21.89
N ALA A 43 -9.83 -0.74 -20.78
CA ALA A 43 -8.91 -1.65 -20.09
C ALA A 43 -9.66 -2.87 -19.53
N THR A 44 -9.16 -4.06 -19.85
CA THR A 44 -9.64 -5.32 -19.32
C THR A 44 -9.32 -5.47 -17.83
N ALA A 45 -10.06 -6.33 -17.13
CA ALA A 45 -9.77 -6.65 -15.74
C ALA A 45 -8.33 -7.18 -15.55
N ALA A 46 -7.85 -7.99 -16.49
CA ALA A 46 -6.50 -8.54 -16.44
C ALA A 46 -5.42 -7.45 -16.53
N GLU A 47 -5.59 -6.47 -17.43
CA GLU A 47 -4.67 -5.33 -17.55
C GLU A 47 -4.69 -4.44 -16.30
N ILE A 48 -5.85 -4.23 -15.69
CA ILE A 48 -5.98 -3.46 -14.46
C ILE A 48 -5.30 -4.19 -13.29
N ILE A 49 -5.51 -5.52 -13.17
CA ILE A 49 -4.85 -6.35 -12.15
C ILE A 49 -3.33 -6.34 -12.36
N GLN A 50 -2.84 -6.49 -13.58
CA GLN A 50 -1.41 -6.46 -13.86
C GLN A 50 -0.79 -5.14 -13.42
N ARG A 51 -1.43 -4.00 -13.73
CA ARG A 51 -0.97 -2.68 -13.26
C ARG A 51 -0.96 -2.58 -11.74
N ALA A 52 -1.96 -3.14 -11.06
CA ALA A 52 -2.01 -3.16 -9.60
C ALA A 52 -0.85 -3.98 -8.99
N GLN A 53 -0.53 -5.12 -9.59
CA GLN A 53 0.58 -5.98 -9.20
C GLN A 53 1.93 -5.28 -9.45
N ASP A 54 2.13 -4.68 -10.63
CA ASP A 54 3.34 -3.93 -10.96
C ASP A 54 3.61 -2.81 -9.93
N ARG A 55 2.55 -2.12 -9.48
CA ARG A 55 2.66 -1.11 -8.41
C ARG A 55 2.97 -1.72 -7.05
N SER A 56 2.38 -2.87 -6.73
CA SER A 56 2.64 -3.59 -5.48
C SER A 56 4.09 -4.07 -5.39
N ASP A 57 4.67 -4.53 -6.51
CA ASP A 57 6.08 -4.94 -6.61
C ASP A 57 7.04 -3.77 -6.37
N LEU A 58 6.61 -2.54 -6.68
CA LEU A 58 7.33 -1.30 -6.42
C LEU A 58 7.03 -0.70 -5.04
N TYR A 59 6.27 -1.39 -4.18
CA TYR A 59 5.79 -0.87 -2.90
C TYR A 59 4.93 0.41 -3.02
N ASP A 60 4.42 0.73 -4.22
CA ASP A 60 3.45 1.82 -4.44
C ASP A 60 2.06 1.35 -4.03
N TRP A 61 1.83 1.28 -2.72
CA TRP A 61 0.58 0.80 -2.14
C TRP A 61 -0.63 1.63 -2.55
N LYS A 62 -0.48 2.95 -2.66
CA LYS A 62 -1.56 3.84 -3.09
C LYS A 62 -1.92 3.60 -4.55
N GLY A 63 -0.91 3.45 -5.43
CA GLY A 63 -1.14 3.11 -6.83
C GLY A 63 -1.77 1.74 -7.00
N ALA A 64 -1.33 0.73 -6.24
CA ALA A 64 -1.92 -0.60 -6.26
C ALA A 64 -3.38 -0.58 -5.80
N GLN A 65 -3.68 0.10 -4.67
CA GLN A 65 -5.04 0.27 -4.16
C GLN A 65 -5.95 0.95 -5.19
N TYR A 66 -5.46 2.00 -5.87
CA TYR A 66 -6.20 2.68 -6.92
C TYR A 66 -6.67 1.71 -8.03
N TYR A 67 -5.80 0.83 -8.52
CA TYR A 67 -6.16 -0.13 -9.55
C TYR A 67 -7.08 -1.25 -9.03
N TYR A 68 -6.85 -1.79 -7.83
CA TYR A 68 -7.74 -2.81 -7.26
C TYR A 68 -9.14 -2.26 -6.93
N MET A 69 -9.25 -1.01 -6.49
CA MET A 69 -10.54 -0.35 -6.31
C MET A 69 -11.29 -0.20 -7.64
N ALA A 70 -10.59 0.06 -8.74
CA ALA A 70 -11.21 0.12 -10.06
C ALA A 70 -11.77 -1.24 -10.52
N ILE A 71 -11.21 -2.38 -10.07
CA ILE A 71 -11.83 -3.69 -10.32
C ILE A 71 -13.20 -3.78 -9.66
N LEU A 72 -13.32 -3.34 -8.40
CA LEU A 72 -14.57 -3.34 -7.67
C LEU A 72 -15.61 -2.39 -8.28
N GLU A 73 -15.17 -1.27 -8.84
CA GLU A 73 -16.04 -0.28 -9.47
C GLU A 73 -16.52 -0.72 -10.87
N ARG A 74 -15.61 -1.25 -11.70
CA ARG A 74 -15.91 -1.56 -13.11
C ARG A 74 -16.50 -2.95 -13.33
N PHE A 75 -16.23 -3.89 -12.42
CA PHE A 75 -16.68 -5.29 -12.53
C PHE A 75 -17.45 -5.76 -11.27
N PRO A 76 -18.43 -5.00 -10.75
CA PRO A 76 -19.05 -5.30 -9.47
C PRO A 76 -19.88 -6.60 -9.46
N ALA A 77 -20.31 -7.06 -10.64
CA ALA A 77 -21.08 -8.30 -10.79
C ALA A 77 -20.17 -9.55 -10.86
N ASP A 78 -18.87 -9.39 -11.14
CA ASP A 78 -17.94 -10.50 -11.20
C ASP A 78 -17.41 -10.80 -9.80
N ARG A 79 -17.92 -11.89 -9.22
CA ARG A 79 -17.59 -12.27 -7.85
C ARG A 79 -16.15 -12.77 -7.69
N GLU A 80 -15.57 -13.39 -8.71
CA GLU A 80 -14.19 -13.88 -8.67
C GLU A 80 -13.21 -12.69 -8.73
N LEU A 81 -13.48 -11.70 -9.59
CA LEU A 81 -12.75 -10.44 -9.60
C LEU A 81 -12.92 -9.66 -8.29
N THR A 82 -14.13 -9.66 -7.72
CA THR A 82 -14.42 -9.00 -6.44
C THR A 82 -13.61 -9.61 -5.30
N VAL A 83 -13.61 -10.94 -5.15
CA VAL A 83 -12.85 -11.60 -4.07
C VAL A 83 -11.35 -11.45 -4.28
N THR A 84 -10.88 -11.46 -5.53
CA THR A 84 -9.48 -11.19 -5.88
C THR A 84 -9.06 -9.80 -5.44
N ALA A 85 -9.78 -8.75 -5.84
CA ALA A 85 -9.45 -7.37 -5.48
C ALA A 85 -9.54 -7.12 -3.97
N LYS A 86 -10.56 -7.66 -3.29
CA LYS A 86 -10.68 -7.55 -1.82
C LYS A 86 -9.52 -8.22 -1.10
N TYR A 87 -9.09 -9.40 -1.56
CA TYR A 87 -7.91 -10.07 -1.00
C TYR A 87 -6.66 -9.20 -1.12
N GLU A 88 -6.40 -8.66 -2.31
CA GLU A 88 -5.18 -7.89 -2.55
C GLU A 88 -5.20 -6.57 -1.76
N LEU A 89 -6.35 -5.91 -1.63
CA LEU A 89 -6.49 -4.73 -0.75
C LEU A 89 -6.20 -5.07 0.71
N ALA A 90 -6.78 -6.15 1.25
CA ALA A 90 -6.50 -6.60 2.61
C ALA A 90 -5.03 -7.01 2.80
N PHE A 91 -4.42 -7.61 1.78
CA PHE A 91 -3.01 -7.98 1.79
C PHE A 91 -2.09 -6.76 1.76
N ILE A 92 -2.44 -5.71 1.01
CA ILE A 92 -1.72 -4.43 1.04
C ILE A 92 -1.77 -3.81 2.46
N GLU A 93 -2.90 -3.84 3.15
CA GLU A 93 -2.99 -3.40 4.56
C GLU A 93 -2.06 -4.23 5.47
N TYR A 94 -2.06 -5.56 5.30
CA TYR A 94 -1.15 -6.43 6.04
C TYR A 94 0.32 -6.11 5.78
N LYS A 95 0.68 -5.83 4.52
CA LYS A 95 2.04 -5.47 4.09
C LYS A 95 2.50 -4.13 4.68
N GLN A 96 1.57 -3.20 4.90
CA GLN A 96 1.82 -1.91 5.55
C GLN A 96 1.80 -1.99 7.09
N GLY A 97 1.44 -3.14 7.67
CA GLY A 97 1.38 -3.32 9.12
C GLY A 97 0.06 -2.87 9.76
N HIS A 98 -0.93 -2.50 8.95
CA HIS A 98 -2.28 -2.15 9.36
C HIS A 98 -3.08 -3.43 9.66
N TYR A 99 -2.69 -4.13 10.72
CA TYR A 99 -3.18 -5.48 11.00
C TYR A 99 -4.67 -5.53 11.36
N ALA A 100 -5.23 -4.47 11.95
CA ALA A 100 -6.66 -4.42 12.27
C ALA A 100 -7.50 -4.33 11.00
N GLU A 101 -7.11 -3.47 10.07
CA GLU A 101 -7.72 -3.27 8.76
C GLU A 101 -7.58 -4.53 7.90
N ALA A 102 -6.38 -5.11 7.87
CA ALA A 102 -6.12 -6.36 7.17
C ALA A 102 -7.01 -7.50 7.71
N THR A 103 -7.13 -7.63 9.04
CA THR A 103 -7.98 -8.65 9.68
C THR A 103 -9.42 -8.51 9.24
N LYS A 104 -9.98 -7.29 9.29
CA LYS A 104 -11.35 -7.02 8.83
C LYS A 104 -11.54 -7.42 7.37
N GLY A 105 -10.59 -7.09 6.50
CA GLY A 105 -10.64 -7.43 5.09
C GLY A 105 -10.59 -8.94 4.84
N PHE A 106 -9.69 -9.66 5.52
CA PHE A 106 -9.62 -11.12 5.41
C PHE A 106 -10.85 -11.83 5.96
N GLU A 107 -11.42 -11.36 7.08
CA GLU A 107 -12.68 -11.88 7.60
C GLU A 107 -13.86 -11.63 6.66
N GLU A 108 -13.90 -10.48 5.99
CA GLU A 108 -14.90 -10.19 4.97
C GLU A 108 -14.82 -11.19 3.80
N ILE A 109 -13.60 -11.51 3.37
CA ILE A 109 -13.38 -12.53 2.33
C ILE A 109 -13.91 -13.89 2.80
N LEU A 110 -13.65 -14.29 4.05
CA LEU A 110 -14.17 -15.55 4.59
C LEU A 110 -15.71 -15.59 4.59
N ARG A 111 -16.36 -14.48 4.96
CA ARG A 111 -17.83 -14.35 4.87
C ARG A 111 -18.36 -14.52 3.45
N MET A 112 -17.61 -14.13 2.42
CA MET A 112 -18.02 -14.37 1.02
C MET A 112 -18.11 -15.87 0.67
N TYR A 113 -17.33 -16.72 1.33
CA TYR A 113 -17.40 -18.18 1.14
C TYR A 113 -18.52 -18.85 1.94
N GLU A 114 -19.10 -18.14 2.91
CA GLU A 114 -20.25 -18.61 3.71
C GLU A 114 -21.59 -18.30 3.02
N ALA A 115 -21.58 -17.44 1.99
CA ALA A 115 -22.75 -17.15 1.18
C ALA A 115 -23.21 -18.40 0.37
N PRO A 116 -24.50 -18.50 -0.01
CA PRO A 116 -25.03 -19.66 -0.75
C PRO A 116 -24.26 -20.03 -2.03
N ASP A 117 -23.65 -19.05 -2.68
CA ASP A 117 -22.85 -19.21 -3.91
C ASP A 117 -21.33 -19.17 -3.66
N GLY A 118 -20.90 -19.14 -2.39
CA GLY A 118 -19.50 -19.04 -2.00
C GLY A 118 -18.64 -20.23 -2.45
N SER A 119 -19.25 -21.41 -2.67
CA SER A 119 -18.56 -22.60 -3.18
C SER A 119 -18.10 -22.49 -4.64
N ALA A 120 -18.63 -21.52 -5.40
CA ALA A 120 -18.22 -21.26 -6.78
C ALA A 120 -16.92 -20.42 -6.87
N LEU A 121 -16.52 -19.77 -5.79
CA LEU A 121 -15.30 -18.96 -5.73
C LEU A 121 -14.05 -19.84 -5.67
N SER A 122 -12.96 -19.36 -6.25
CA SER A 122 -11.66 -20.03 -6.15
C SER A 122 -11.21 -20.20 -4.70
N ALA A 123 -10.94 -21.44 -4.27
CA ALA A 123 -10.49 -21.72 -2.91
C ALA A 123 -9.18 -21.00 -2.50
N ARG A 124 -8.40 -20.51 -3.48
CA ARG A 124 -7.14 -19.80 -3.27
C ARG A 124 -7.27 -18.67 -2.24
N TRP A 125 -8.26 -17.78 -2.41
CA TRP A 125 -8.34 -16.58 -1.58
C TRP A 125 -8.79 -16.90 -0.16
N LYS A 126 -9.62 -17.93 0.02
CA LYS A 126 -9.95 -18.48 1.35
C LYS A 126 -8.70 -18.99 2.07
N ILE A 127 -7.92 -19.86 1.42
CA ILE A 127 -6.73 -20.48 2.00
C ILE A 127 -5.70 -19.41 2.39
N LEU A 128 -5.45 -18.45 1.49
CA LEU A 128 -4.49 -17.38 1.76
C LEU A 128 -4.96 -16.45 2.88
N SER A 129 -6.25 -16.09 2.92
CA SER A 129 -6.81 -15.25 3.99
C SER A 129 -6.64 -15.89 5.36
N VAL A 130 -6.97 -17.18 5.51
CA VAL A 130 -6.76 -17.93 6.76
C VAL A 130 -5.27 -17.90 7.15
N LYS A 131 -4.37 -18.17 6.21
CA LYS A 131 -2.93 -18.19 6.48
C LYS A 131 -2.40 -16.83 6.96
N ILE A 132 -2.90 -15.72 6.42
CA ILE A 132 -2.48 -14.39 6.87
C ILE A 132 -3.07 -14.05 8.23
N LEU A 133 -4.34 -14.39 8.50
CA LEU A 133 -4.95 -14.22 9.83
C LEU A 133 -4.19 -14.98 10.92
N GLU A 134 -3.78 -16.22 10.65
CA GLU A 134 -2.93 -17.00 11.57
C GLU A 134 -1.59 -16.30 11.84
N LYS A 135 -0.97 -15.70 10.81
CA LYS A 135 0.27 -14.93 10.97
C LYS A 135 0.07 -13.65 11.78
N ILE A 136 -1.04 -12.95 11.59
CA ILE A 136 -1.38 -11.76 12.39
C ILE A 136 -1.55 -12.16 13.85
N LYS A 137 -2.35 -13.20 14.12
CA LYS A 137 -2.56 -13.74 15.47
C LYS A 137 -1.25 -14.17 16.14
N ALA A 138 -0.37 -14.86 15.41
CA ALA A 138 0.93 -15.30 15.92
C ALA A 138 1.85 -14.12 16.33
N LYS A 139 1.63 -12.93 15.79
CA LYS A 139 2.34 -11.69 16.20
C LYS A 139 1.71 -11.01 17.42
N GLY A 140 0.64 -11.56 18.00
CA GLY A 140 -0.10 -10.95 19.10
C GLY A 140 -0.82 -9.65 18.69
N ARG A 141 -1.30 -9.61 17.44
CA ARG A 141 -1.99 -8.46 16.85
C ARG A 141 -3.42 -8.79 16.52
#